data_AF-A0A0U3RUW8-F1
#
_entry.id   AF-A0A0U3RUW8-F1
#
_cell.length_a   1.000
_cell.length_b   1.000
_cell.length_c   1.000
_cell.angle_alpha   90.00
_cell.angle_beta   90.00
_cell.angle_gamma   90.00
#
_symmetry.space_group_name_H-M   'P 1'
#
loop_
_entity.id
_entity.type
_entity.pdbx_description
1 polymer ?
#
loop_
_entity_poly.entity_id
_entity_poly.type
_entity_poly.pdbx_seq_one_letter_code
_entity_poly.pdbx_strand_id
1 'polypeptide(L)'
;MKFSALGVILVLIGGLIPISIAQNQSNGQYLEEQSNESMAGELIAQLTKLGEFVESRIRPIKNELPQNTLENYKKAENLKEKASLEYQNGEYQNAIQDALLAMKYYREVLRELKETESTEMLREQLNEEAERVIAYFSYVEKVIKVAEKEGVNTDKLIKAYKETKDAYRTVFEALKAKKIEDAKRNMEIARMKRAELNRELEKVLRELASRNAERIVNSFLVKTNQSIAVAEVMVKNAKTRGMNVEEAEQSIERIKNIYIKVESLAKEGKWIEALGIIRENSHQIQKFLGMIERVRRESMNIKETLEELRERIKKDTTAIAILKKKGINTARAEAQLKGAVNELSVAIISLKRNDISNAVVHIQRAEKLLAEVEEFIKANS
;
A
#
# COMPACT_ATOMS: atom_id res chain seq x y z
N MET A 1 21.23 8.65 -21.41
CA MET A 1 19.80 8.77 -21.06
C MET A 1 19.65 9.53 -19.76
N LYS A 2 18.97 10.67 -19.78
CA LYS A 2 18.70 11.51 -18.59
C LYS A 2 17.69 10.78 -17.70
N PHE A 3 18.17 10.05 -16.70
CA PHE A 3 17.31 9.56 -15.61
C PHE A 3 16.89 10.79 -14.81
N SER A 4 15.63 11.21 -14.99
CA SER A 4 15.05 12.40 -14.37
C SER A 4 14.87 12.21 -12.86
N ALA A 5 14.58 13.31 -12.15
CA ALA A 5 14.31 13.41 -10.71
C ALA A 5 13.37 12.32 -10.13
N LEU A 6 12.60 11.62 -10.97
CA LEU A 6 11.79 10.44 -10.63
C LEU A 6 12.61 9.26 -10.10
N GLY A 7 13.84 9.05 -10.57
CA GLY A 7 14.67 7.91 -10.15
C GLY A 7 15.08 7.95 -8.68
N VAL A 8 15.38 9.14 -8.16
CA VAL A 8 15.75 9.35 -6.75
C VAL A 8 14.54 9.23 -5.83
N ILE A 9 13.39 9.76 -6.28
CA ILE A 9 12.13 9.64 -5.55
C ILE A 9 11.66 8.18 -5.47
N LEU A 10 11.77 7.39 -6.55
CA LEU A 10 11.44 5.97 -6.56
C LEU A 10 12.36 5.14 -5.65
N VAL A 11 13.65 5.47 -5.59
CA VAL A 11 14.62 4.78 -4.71
C VAL A 11 14.43 5.16 -3.23
N LEU A 12 14.07 6.40 -2.92
CA LEU A 12 13.86 6.86 -1.54
C LEU A 12 12.49 6.49 -0.98
N ILE A 13 11.44 6.48 -1.81
CA ILE A 13 10.11 5.97 -1.41
C ILE A 13 10.12 4.43 -1.35
N GLY A 14 10.87 3.75 -2.23
CA GLY A 14 11.07 2.30 -2.15
C GLY A 14 12.09 1.85 -1.08
N GLY A 15 12.94 2.77 -0.60
CA GLY A 15 14.05 2.48 0.31
C GLY A 15 13.83 2.83 1.78
N LEU A 16 12.67 3.36 2.14
CA LEU A 16 12.23 3.50 3.54
C LEU A 16 11.59 2.20 4.09
N ILE A 17 11.67 1.11 3.34
CA ILE A 17 11.09 -0.18 3.69
C ILE A 17 12.24 -1.18 3.89
N PRO A 18 12.41 -1.77 5.09
CA PRO A 18 13.20 -2.98 5.25
C PRO A 18 12.72 -4.01 4.24
N ILE A 19 13.60 -4.54 3.40
CA ILE A 19 13.27 -5.48 2.32
C ILE A 19 12.64 -6.79 2.85
N SER A 20 12.61 -6.98 4.17
CA SER A 20 11.77 -7.98 4.85
C SER A 20 10.25 -7.73 4.76
N ILE A 21 9.78 -6.53 4.37
CA ILE A 21 8.35 -6.18 4.27
C ILE A 21 7.84 -6.28 2.82
N ALA A 22 8.74 -6.26 1.82
CA ALA A 22 8.37 -6.33 0.40
C ALA A 22 7.88 -7.72 -0.07
N GLN A 23 7.85 -8.74 0.80
CA GLN A 23 7.25 -10.04 0.50
C GLN A 23 5.77 -10.17 0.90
N ASN A 24 5.18 -9.18 1.57
CA ASN A 24 3.74 -9.17 1.90
C ASN A 24 2.98 -8.15 1.02
N GLN A 25 3.24 -8.14 -0.29
CA GLN A 25 2.29 -7.58 -1.26
C GLN A 25 1.13 -8.57 -1.49
N SER A 26 0.39 -8.85 -0.43
CA SER A 26 -1.00 -9.30 -0.47
C SER A 26 -1.60 -9.05 0.91
N ASN A 27 -2.51 -8.08 0.95
CA ASN A 27 -3.30 -7.61 2.09
C ASN A 27 -2.64 -6.48 2.87
N GLY A 28 -3.07 -5.27 2.55
CA GLY A 28 -2.74 -4.06 3.27
C GLY A 28 -3.56 -3.94 4.54
N GLN A 29 -2.86 -3.76 5.65
CA GLN A 29 -3.28 -3.15 6.90
C GLN A 29 -1.99 -3.11 7.72
N TYR A 30 -1.50 -1.94 8.13
CA TYR A 30 -0.56 -1.81 9.27
C TYR A 30 -0.42 -0.33 9.69
N LEU A 31 -1.17 0.03 10.75
CA LEU A 31 -0.82 0.96 11.84
C LEU A 31 -1.34 2.41 11.79
N GLU A 32 -2.65 2.57 12.02
CA GLU A 32 -3.21 3.71 12.80
C GLU A 32 -3.02 3.44 14.31
N GLU A 33 -3.18 4.46 15.17
CA GLU A 33 -3.28 4.31 16.63
C GLU A 33 -4.21 3.13 16.95
N GLN A 34 -3.64 2.00 17.38
CA GLN A 34 -4.34 0.72 17.37
C GLN A 34 -5.46 0.71 18.40
N SER A 35 -6.71 0.78 17.94
CA SER A 35 -7.82 0.23 18.70
C SER A 35 -7.56 -1.27 18.91
N ASN A 36 -7.99 -1.81 20.04
CA ASN A 36 -7.84 -3.24 20.33
C ASN A 36 -8.42 -4.11 19.20
N GLU A 37 -9.47 -3.63 18.54
CA GLU A 37 -10.07 -4.25 17.36
C GLU A 37 -9.10 -4.35 16.17
N SER A 38 -8.47 -3.24 15.78
CA SER A 38 -7.52 -3.25 14.66
C SER A 38 -6.31 -4.14 14.95
N MET A 39 -5.82 -4.14 16.19
CA MET A 39 -4.70 -4.99 16.61
C MET A 39 -5.10 -6.48 16.60
N ALA A 40 -6.29 -6.80 17.11
CA ALA A 40 -6.81 -8.16 17.12
C ALA A 40 -7.00 -8.70 15.69
N GLY A 41 -7.65 -7.94 14.80
CA GLY A 41 -7.90 -8.39 13.42
C GLY A 41 -6.60 -8.65 12.64
N GLU A 42 -5.59 -7.83 12.87
CA GLU A 42 -4.28 -7.96 12.27
C GLU A 42 -3.50 -9.17 12.78
N LEU A 43 -3.56 -9.43 14.09
CA LEU A 43 -2.99 -10.64 14.70
C LEU A 43 -3.70 -11.90 14.21
N ILE A 44 -5.03 -11.89 14.07
CA ILE A 44 -5.79 -13.01 13.51
C ILE A 44 -5.37 -13.28 12.06
N ALA A 45 -5.23 -12.25 11.22
CA ALA A 45 -4.78 -12.42 9.84
C ALA A 45 -3.35 -13.02 9.75
N GLN A 46 -2.43 -12.58 10.61
CA GLN A 46 -1.10 -13.18 10.70
C GLN A 46 -1.14 -14.61 11.22
N LEU A 47 -1.97 -14.88 12.24
CA LEU A 47 -2.12 -16.20 12.85
C LEU A 47 -2.70 -17.22 11.88
N THR A 48 -3.67 -16.83 11.04
CA THR A 48 -4.23 -17.68 9.99
C THR A 48 -3.16 -18.07 8.97
N LYS A 49 -2.39 -17.10 8.45
CA LYS A 49 -1.27 -17.36 7.53
C LYS A 49 -0.21 -18.26 8.16
N LEU A 50 0.11 -18.03 9.44
CA LEU A 50 1.06 -18.87 10.18
C LEU A 50 0.53 -20.29 10.36
N GLY A 51 -0.75 -20.45 10.70
CA GLY A 51 -1.39 -21.75 10.85
C GLY A 51 -1.40 -22.54 9.54
N GLU A 52 -1.72 -21.91 8.41
CA GLU A 52 -1.63 -22.52 7.07
C GLU A 52 -0.19 -22.97 6.74
N PHE A 53 0.80 -22.11 7.02
CA PHE A 53 2.20 -22.43 6.83
C PHE A 53 2.65 -23.62 7.70
N VAL A 54 2.25 -23.65 8.98
CA VAL A 54 2.58 -24.74 9.89
C VAL A 54 1.87 -26.04 9.47
N GLU A 55 0.58 -26.00 9.13
CA GLU A 55 -0.18 -27.17 8.66
C GLU A 55 0.43 -27.76 7.39
N SER A 56 0.83 -26.93 6.42
CA SER A 56 1.52 -27.40 5.21
C SER A 56 2.81 -28.16 5.49
N ARG A 57 3.48 -27.87 6.62
CA ARG A 57 4.72 -28.54 7.07
C ARG A 57 4.45 -29.78 7.91
N ILE A 58 3.37 -29.78 8.69
CA ILE A 58 3.00 -30.91 9.57
C ILE A 58 2.29 -31.99 8.80
N ARG A 59 1.35 -31.64 7.91
CA ARG A 59 0.48 -32.58 7.20
C ARG A 59 1.24 -33.74 6.52
N PRO A 60 2.41 -33.52 5.88
CA PRO A 60 3.16 -34.61 5.25
C PRO A 60 3.78 -35.61 6.23
N ILE A 61 4.11 -35.16 7.45
CA ILE A 61 4.88 -35.93 8.45
C ILE A 61 4.12 -36.15 9.75
N LYS A 62 2.81 -35.87 9.76
CA LYS A 62 1.97 -35.81 10.98
C LYS A 62 2.03 -37.07 11.83
N ASN A 63 2.21 -38.23 11.20
CA ASN A 63 2.27 -39.54 11.86
C ASN A 63 3.67 -39.87 12.41
N GLU A 64 4.68 -39.08 12.06
CA GLU A 64 6.08 -39.27 12.43
C GLU A 64 6.54 -38.23 13.47
N LEU A 65 5.67 -37.27 13.81
CA LEU A 65 5.99 -36.21 14.76
C LEU A 65 6.02 -36.72 16.21
N PRO A 66 6.96 -36.22 17.02
CA PRO A 66 6.95 -36.41 18.46
C PRO A 66 5.61 -35.97 19.09
N GLN A 67 5.18 -36.69 20.12
CA GLN A 67 3.86 -36.48 20.73
C GLN A 67 3.72 -35.09 21.37
N ASN A 68 4.80 -34.54 21.93
CA ASN A 68 4.86 -33.16 22.44
C ASN A 68 4.66 -32.12 21.32
N THR A 69 5.24 -32.33 20.13
CA THR A 69 5.07 -31.46 18.95
C THR A 69 3.63 -31.48 18.47
N LEU A 70 3.02 -32.67 18.43
CA LEU A 70 1.61 -32.83 18.05
C LEU A 70 0.66 -32.15 19.06
N GLU A 71 0.96 -32.23 20.36
CA GLU A 71 0.19 -31.56 21.41
C GLU A 71 0.32 -30.03 21.33
N ASN A 72 1.52 -29.51 21.10
CA ASN A 72 1.72 -28.08 20.89
C ASN A 72 1.00 -27.57 19.64
N TYR A 73 0.99 -28.36 18.56
CA TYR A 73 0.24 -28.04 17.36
C TYR A 73 -1.27 -27.99 17.61
N LYS A 74 -1.84 -28.99 18.28
CA LYS A 74 -3.26 -29.00 18.66
C LYS A 74 -3.63 -27.81 19.56
N LYS A 75 -2.78 -27.45 20.51
CA LYS A 75 -2.98 -26.26 21.37
C LYS A 75 -2.99 -24.97 20.54
N ALA A 76 -2.09 -24.85 19.55
CA ALA A 76 -2.04 -23.70 18.67
C ALA A 76 -3.31 -23.58 17.80
N GLU A 77 -3.79 -24.69 17.22
CA GLU A 77 -5.03 -24.70 16.42
C GLU A 77 -6.26 -24.33 17.26
N ASN A 78 -6.40 -24.91 18.46
CA ASN A 78 -7.51 -24.60 19.36
C ASN A 78 -7.51 -23.11 19.77
N LEU A 79 -6.33 -22.55 20.07
CA LEU A 79 -6.19 -21.13 20.43
C LEU A 79 -6.44 -20.21 19.22
N LYS A 80 -6.06 -20.63 18.00
CA LYS A 80 -6.39 -19.89 16.77
C LYS A 80 -7.89 -19.80 16.53
N GLU A 81 -8.60 -20.91 16.68
CA GLU A 81 -10.06 -20.93 16.56
C GLU A 81 -10.71 -20.08 17.65
N LYS A 82 -10.25 -20.22 18.90
CA LYS A 82 -10.73 -19.43 20.03
C LYS A 82 -10.53 -17.92 19.83
N ALA A 83 -9.32 -17.50 19.45
CA ALA A 83 -9.02 -16.11 19.17
C ALA A 83 -9.85 -15.54 18.00
N SER A 84 -10.14 -16.34 16.98
CA SER A 84 -10.98 -15.94 15.85
C SER A 84 -12.44 -15.72 16.26
N LEU A 85 -12.97 -16.59 17.14
CA LEU A 85 -14.31 -16.45 17.72
C LEU A 85 -14.40 -15.24 18.65
N GLU A 86 -13.42 -15.03 19.53
CA GLU A 86 -13.34 -13.87 20.43
C GLU A 86 -13.30 -12.55 19.63
N TYR A 87 -12.56 -12.52 18.51
CA TYR A 87 -12.54 -11.38 17.61
C TYR A 87 -13.92 -11.12 16.98
N GLN A 88 -14.61 -12.16 16.49
CA GLN A 88 -15.95 -12.03 15.91
C GLN A 88 -17.00 -11.56 16.95
N ASN A 89 -16.80 -11.89 18.22
CA ASN A 89 -17.68 -11.52 19.33
C ASN A 89 -17.37 -10.13 19.92
N GLY A 90 -16.37 -9.41 19.40
CA GLY A 90 -15.96 -8.10 19.91
C GLY A 90 -15.07 -8.15 21.16
N GLU A 91 -14.59 -9.33 21.57
CA GLU A 91 -13.71 -9.54 22.72
C GLU A 91 -12.24 -9.34 22.35
N TYR A 92 -11.90 -8.17 21.84
CA TYR A 92 -10.62 -7.93 21.16
C TYR A 92 -9.37 -8.14 22.03
N GLN A 93 -9.43 -7.83 23.33
CA GLN A 93 -8.31 -8.05 24.26
C GLN A 93 -8.03 -9.55 24.49
N ASN A 94 -9.08 -10.37 24.62
CA ASN A 94 -8.95 -11.82 24.73
C ASN A 94 -8.40 -12.39 23.42
N ALA A 95 -8.92 -11.93 22.28
CA ALA A 95 -8.47 -12.34 20.96
C ALA A 95 -6.97 -12.05 20.73
N ILE A 96 -6.47 -10.89 21.18
CA ILE A 96 -5.04 -10.56 21.13
C ILE A 96 -4.21 -11.54 21.96
N GLN A 97 -4.63 -11.80 23.20
CA GLN A 97 -3.89 -12.68 24.12
C GLN A 97 -3.82 -14.12 23.59
N ASP A 98 -4.95 -14.67 23.16
CA ASP A 98 -5.03 -16.03 22.65
C ASP A 98 -4.33 -16.17 21.29
N ALA A 99 -4.40 -15.15 20.43
CA ALA A 99 -3.64 -15.14 19.18
C ALA A 99 -2.12 -15.16 19.42
N LEU A 100 -1.61 -14.34 20.35
CA LEU A 100 -0.19 -14.34 20.70
C LEU A 100 0.25 -15.67 21.32
N LEU A 101 -0.60 -16.29 22.14
CA LEU A 101 -0.32 -17.59 22.72
C LEU A 101 -0.31 -18.70 21.66
N ALA A 102 -1.24 -18.66 20.70
CA ALA A 102 -1.25 -19.57 19.54
C ALA A 102 0.03 -19.42 18.69
N MET A 103 0.45 -18.19 18.41
CA MET A 103 1.71 -17.92 17.69
C MET A 103 2.93 -18.47 18.44
N LYS A 104 2.96 -18.36 19.78
CA LYS A 104 4.01 -18.96 20.60
C LYS A 104 4.06 -20.47 20.41
N TYR A 105 2.92 -21.17 20.47
CA TYR A 105 2.88 -22.63 20.26
C TYR A 105 3.28 -23.02 18.83
N TYR A 106 2.82 -22.32 17.80
CA TYR A 106 3.28 -22.53 16.43
C TYR A 106 4.80 -22.33 16.28
N ARG A 107 5.39 -21.36 16.98
CA ARG A 107 6.84 -21.14 16.99
C ARG A 107 7.59 -22.31 17.61
N GLU A 108 7.11 -22.85 18.73
CA GLU A 108 7.74 -24.04 19.35
C GLU A 108 7.63 -25.26 18.42
N VAL A 109 6.49 -25.46 17.76
CA VAL A 109 6.29 -26.50 16.75
C VAL A 109 7.26 -26.34 15.58
N LEU A 110 7.41 -25.13 15.04
CA LEU A 110 8.37 -24.85 13.96
C LEU A 110 9.83 -25.05 14.40
N ARG A 111 10.14 -24.82 15.68
CA ARG A 111 11.49 -25.09 16.23
C ARG A 111 11.76 -26.59 16.29
N GLU A 112 10.80 -27.37 16.75
CA GLU A 112 10.90 -28.85 16.82
C GLU A 112 10.91 -29.47 15.41
N LEU A 113 10.16 -28.88 14.46
CA LEU A 113 10.22 -29.25 13.04
C LEU A 113 11.61 -28.99 12.43
N LYS A 114 12.26 -27.87 12.76
CA LYS A 114 13.65 -27.60 12.31
C LYS A 114 14.67 -28.62 12.83
N GLU A 115 14.38 -29.28 13.95
CA GLU A 115 15.24 -30.34 14.51
C GLU A 115 14.95 -31.72 13.88
N THR A 116 13.81 -31.87 13.20
CA THR A 116 13.36 -33.10 12.51
C THR A 116 13.28 -32.95 10.99
N GLU A 117 13.74 -31.82 10.45
CA GLU A 117 13.66 -31.49 9.02
C GLU A 117 14.41 -32.51 8.16
N SER A 118 13.71 -33.06 7.17
CA SER A 118 14.37 -33.89 6.17
C SER A 118 15.36 -33.05 5.35
N THR A 119 16.45 -33.69 4.91
CA THR A 119 17.48 -33.06 4.06
C THR A 119 16.89 -32.38 2.82
N GLU A 120 15.77 -32.90 2.31
CA GLU A 120 15.05 -32.34 1.15
C GLU A 120 14.35 -31.01 1.48
N MET A 121 13.64 -30.93 2.61
CA MET A 121 12.95 -29.71 3.06
C MET A 121 13.93 -28.60 3.42
N LEU A 122 15.03 -28.94 4.10
CA LEU A 122 16.08 -27.97 4.44
C LEU A 122 16.72 -27.40 3.17
N ARG A 123 16.92 -28.24 2.15
CA ARG A 123 17.46 -27.81 0.85
C ARG A 123 16.51 -26.86 0.12
N GLU A 124 15.21 -27.14 0.13
CA GLU A 124 14.20 -26.26 -0.48
C GLU A 124 14.17 -24.88 0.19
N GLN A 125 14.18 -24.83 1.52
CA GLN A 125 14.24 -23.56 2.26
C GLN A 125 15.49 -22.73 1.95
N LEU A 126 16.65 -23.40 1.89
CA LEU A 126 17.91 -22.74 1.55
C LEU A 126 17.89 -22.22 0.11
N ASN A 127 17.27 -22.95 -0.83
CA ASN A 127 17.07 -22.48 -2.20
C ASN A 127 16.17 -21.24 -2.25
N GLU A 128 15.00 -21.27 -1.59
CA GLU A 128 14.07 -20.13 -1.58
C GLU A 128 14.70 -18.86 -0.98
N GLU A 129 15.44 -19.00 0.13
CA GLU A 129 16.16 -17.88 0.72
C GLU A 129 17.25 -17.34 -0.21
N ALA A 130 18.00 -18.23 -0.85
CA ALA A 130 19.04 -17.85 -1.79
C ALA A 130 18.46 -17.16 -3.03
N GLU A 131 17.35 -17.61 -3.59
CA GLU A 131 16.70 -16.98 -4.75
C GLU A 131 16.17 -15.58 -4.45
N ARG A 132 15.58 -15.36 -3.27
CA ARG A 132 15.08 -14.04 -2.84
C ARG A 132 16.16 -12.97 -2.82
N VAL A 133 17.43 -13.35 -2.68
CA VAL A 133 18.55 -12.40 -2.66
C VAL A 133 18.78 -11.72 -4.01
N ILE A 134 18.36 -12.32 -5.13
CA ILE A 134 18.61 -11.80 -6.49
C ILE A 134 17.90 -10.46 -6.69
N ALA A 135 16.63 -10.38 -6.30
CA ALA A 135 15.85 -9.14 -6.36
C ALA A 135 16.44 -8.06 -5.44
N TYR A 136 16.89 -8.47 -4.25
CA TYR A 136 17.55 -7.60 -3.28
C TYR A 136 18.85 -7.00 -3.83
N PHE A 137 19.72 -7.80 -4.44
CA PHE A 137 20.94 -7.32 -5.07
C PHE A 137 20.68 -6.35 -6.22
N SER A 138 19.67 -6.65 -7.04
CA SER A 138 19.24 -5.75 -8.12
C SER A 138 18.77 -4.38 -7.59
N TYR A 139 18.12 -4.36 -6.43
CA TYR A 139 17.73 -3.13 -5.76
C TYR A 139 18.95 -2.35 -5.26
N VAL A 140 19.89 -3.02 -4.57
CA VAL A 140 21.12 -2.39 -4.06
C VAL A 140 21.95 -1.78 -5.19
N GLU A 141 22.09 -2.47 -6.33
CA GLU A 141 22.79 -1.93 -7.51
C GLU A 141 22.13 -0.65 -8.06
N LYS A 142 20.80 -0.57 -8.04
CA LYS A 142 20.09 0.66 -8.43
C LYS A 142 20.39 1.79 -7.46
N VAL A 143 20.40 1.52 -6.15
CA VAL A 143 20.73 2.52 -5.11
C VAL A 143 22.15 3.04 -5.30
N ILE A 144 23.14 2.16 -5.49
CA ILE A 144 24.54 2.55 -5.74
C ILE A 144 24.62 3.49 -6.95
N LYS A 145 24.03 3.11 -8.09
CA LYS A 145 24.05 3.94 -9.32
C LYS A 145 23.40 5.31 -9.12
N VAL A 146 22.37 5.40 -8.29
CA VAL A 146 21.70 6.67 -7.99
C VAL A 146 22.55 7.51 -7.04
N ALA A 147 23.09 6.90 -5.99
CA ALA A 147 23.98 7.54 -5.03
C ALA A 147 25.22 8.15 -5.69
N GLU A 148 25.90 7.39 -6.57
CA GLU A 148 27.06 7.88 -7.31
C GLU A 148 26.73 9.09 -8.19
N LYS A 149 25.58 9.07 -8.88
CA LYS A 149 25.11 10.20 -9.71
C LYS A 149 24.81 11.45 -8.90
N GLU A 150 24.35 11.28 -7.67
CA GLU A 150 24.03 12.36 -6.74
C GLU A 150 25.25 12.75 -5.87
N GLY A 151 26.44 12.20 -6.19
CA GLY A 151 27.71 12.52 -5.53
C GLY A 151 27.80 12.03 -4.08
N VAL A 152 27.05 10.99 -3.73
CA VAL A 152 27.12 10.29 -2.43
C VAL A 152 28.22 9.23 -2.49
N ASN A 153 29.03 9.12 -1.44
CA ASN A 153 30.08 8.11 -1.37
C ASN A 153 29.46 6.71 -1.17
N THR A 154 29.73 5.80 -2.11
CA THR A 154 29.22 4.43 -2.13
C THR A 154 30.27 3.37 -1.85
N ASP A 155 31.54 3.71 -1.58
CA ASP A 155 32.66 2.76 -1.52
C ASP A 155 32.41 1.61 -0.53
N LYS A 156 31.93 1.95 0.67
CA LYS A 156 31.60 0.97 1.72
C LYS A 156 30.41 0.09 1.33
N LEU A 157 29.39 0.69 0.70
CA LEU A 157 28.21 -0.04 0.21
C LEU A 157 28.60 -1.01 -0.91
N ILE A 158 29.44 -0.60 -1.86
CA ILE A 158 29.95 -1.44 -2.94
C ILE A 158 30.76 -2.60 -2.37
N LYS A 159 31.62 -2.34 -1.38
CA LYS A 159 32.40 -3.38 -0.71
C LYS A 159 31.48 -4.41 -0.03
N ALA A 160 30.55 -3.96 0.82
CA ALA A 160 29.60 -4.83 1.49
C ALA A 160 28.71 -5.61 0.50
N TYR A 161 28.35 -4.99 -0.63
CA TYR A 161 27.58 -5.63 -1.70
C TYR A 161 28.34 -6.79 -2.33
N LYS A 162 29.61 -6.57 -2.70
CA LYS A 162 30.48 -7.61 -3.27
C LYS A 162 30.68 -8.76 -2.28
N GLU A 163 31.03 -8.46 -1.03
CA GLU A 163 31.23 -9.47 0.01
C GLU A 163 29.96 -10.31 0.28
N THR A 164 28.79 -9.67 0.28
CA THR A 164 27.51 -10.38 0.44
C THR A 164 27.21 -11.26 -0.77
N LYS A 165 27.46 -10.77 -1.99
CA LYS A 165 27.27 -11.54 -3.23
C LYS A 165 28.18 -12.77 -3.28
N ASP A 166 29.43 -12.62 -2.86
CA ASP A 166 30.38 -13.72 -2.76
C ASP A 166 29.94 -14.75 -1.69
N ALA A 167 29.44 -14.30 -0.53
CA ALA A 167 28.92 -15.18 0.51
C ALA A 167 27.68 -15.98 0.05
N TYR A 168 26.75 -15.35 -0.69
CA TYR A 168 25.63 -16.10 -1.28
C TYR A 168 26.07 -17.04 -2.42
N ARG A 169 27.13 -16.71 -3.16
CA ARG A 169 27.70 -17.62 -4.18
C ARG A 169 28.16 -18.94 -3.55
N THR A 170 28.84 -18.91 -2.41
CA THR A 170 29.29 -20.14 -1.73
C THR A 170 28.12 -20.99 -1.21
N VAL A 171 27.00 -20.36 -0.84
CA VAL A 171 25.74 -21.06 -0.53
C VAL A 171 25.22 -21.80 -1.76
N PHE A 172 25.10 -21.13 -2.90
CA PHE A 172 24.63 -21.75 -4.14
C PHE A 172 25.52 -22.91 -4.60
N GLU A 173 26.85 -22.77 -4.47
CA GLU A 173 27.80 -23.83 -4.80
C GLU A 173 27.62 -25.06 -3.91
N ALA A 174 27.44 -24.86 -2.60
CA ALA A 174 27.17 -25.97 -1.66
C ALA A 174 25.83 -26.66 -1.94
N LEU A 175 24.78 -25.89 -2.25
CA LEU A 175 23.46 -26.44 -2.62
C LEU A 175 23.50 -27.23 -3.93
N LYS A 176 24.24 -26.76 -4.94
CA LYS A 176 24.47 -27.48 -6.21
C LYS A 176 25.26 -28.77 -6.00
N ALA A 177 26.26 -28.74 -5.14
CA ALA A 177 27.05 -29.91 -4.76
C ALA A 177 26.32 -30.87 -3.80
N LYS A 178 25.06 -30.58 -3.43
CA LYS A 178 24.25 -31.33 -2.45
C LYS A 178 24.92 -31.46 -1.07
N LYS A 179 25.78 -30.50 -0.69
CA LYS A 179 26.44 -30.43 0.62
C LYS A 179 25.62 -29.57 1.57
N ILE A 180 24.59 -30.16 2.17
CA ILE A 180 23.58 -29.39 2.93
C ILE A 180 24.13 -28.75 4.20
N GLU A 181 24.98 -29.43 4.96
CA GLU A 181 25.62 -28.84 6.15
C GLU A 181 26.56 -27.68 5.81
N ASP A 182 27.26 -27.76 4.68
CA ASP A 182 28.08 -26.64 4.19
C ASP A 182 27.20 -25.47 3.75
N ALA A 183 26.08 -25.75 3.06
CA ALA A 183 25.12 -24.73 2.66
C ALA A 183 24.51 -24.02 3.87
N LYS A 184 24.17 -24.76 4.95
CA LYS A 184 23.66 -24.21 6.20
C LYS A 184 24.66 -23.28 6.88
N ARG A 185 25.92 -23.71 7.01
CA ARG A 185 27.00 -22.86 7.58
C ARG A 185 27.26 -21.62 6.72
N ASN A 186 27.35 -21.79 5.40
CA ASN A 186 27.56 -20.69 4.46
C ASN A 186 26.39 -19.69 4.48
N MET A 187 25.15 -20.17 4.66
CA MET A 187 23.97 -19.32 4.72
C MET A 187 24.01 -18.38 5.93
N GLU A 188 24.50 -18.86 7.08
CA GLU A 188 24.62 -18.01 8.26
C GLU A 188 25.64 -16.87 8.04
N ILE A 189 26.77 -17.17 7.41
CA ILE A 189 27.76 -16.16 7.01
C ILE A 189 27.14 -15.17 6.02
N ALA A 190 26.38 -15.66 5.04
CA ALA A 190 25.69 -14.83 4.05
C ALA A 190 24.66 -13.88 4.69
N ARG A 191 23.92 -14.34 5.71
CA ARG A 191 22.99 -13.50 6.49
C ARG A 191 23.72 -12.42 7.28
N MET A 192 24.85 -12.74 7.92
CA MET A 192 25.67 -11.76 8.62
C MET A 192 26.17 -10.67 7.65
N LYS A 193 26.65 -11.07 6.47
CA LYS A 193 27.08 -10.13 5.42
C LYS A 193 25.93 -9.29 4.88
N ARG A 194 24.75 -9.88 4.70
CA ARG A 194 23.53 -9.15 4.34
C ARG A 194 23.14 -8.11 5.40
N ALA A 195 23.31 -8.41 6.69
CA ALA A 195 23.05 -7.44 7.75
C ALA A 195 24.05 -6.27 7.70
N GLU A 196 25.32 -6.53 7.41
CA GLU A 196 26.35 -5.49 7.17
C GLU A 196 25.99 -4.63 5.95
N LEU A 197 25.59 -5.27 4.85
CA LEU A 197 25.13 -4.59 3.64
C LEU A 197 23.92 -3.69 3.92
N ASN A 198 22.93 -4.15 4.69
CA ASN A 198 21.78 -3.35 5.08
C ASN A 198 22.18 -2.08 5.84
N ARG A 199 23.16 -2.17 6.75
CA ARG A 199 23.63 -1.01 7.52
C ARG A 199 24.28 0.04 6.61
N GLU A 200 25.14 -0.38 5.68
CA GLU A 200 25.76 0.55 4.74
C GLU A 200 24.75 1.12 3.75
N LEU A 201 23.79 0.31 3.31
CA LEU A 201 22.70 0.74 2.45
C LEU A 201 21.84 1.81 3.12
N GLU A 202 21.51 1.63 4.39
CA GLU A 202 20.74 2.60 5.17
C GLU A 202 21.47 3.95 5.30
N LYS A 203 22.79 3.93 5.52
CA LYS A 203 23.61 5.16 5.58
C LYS A 203 23.56 5.93 4.26
N VAL A 204 23.76 5.23 3.14
CA VAL A 204 23.69 5.83 1.79
C VAL A 204 22.31 6.40 1.51
N LEU A 205 21.24 5.68 1.85
CA LEU A 205 19.86 6.17 1.69
C LEU A 205 19.56 7.40 2.56
N ARG A 206 20.08 7.43 3.80
CA ARG A 206 19.97 8.60 4.69
C ARG A 206 20.68 9.81 4.08
N GLU A 207 21.91 9.65 3.60
CA GLU A 207 22.66 10.75 2.98
C GLU A 207 21.99 11.24 1.68
N LEU A 208 21.58 10.32 0.81
CA LEU A 208 20.83 10.63 -0.41
C LEU A 208 19.60 11.48 -0.10
N ALA A 209 18.83 11.08 0.92
CA ALA A 209 17.62 11.78 1.30
C ALA A 209 17.92 13.15 1.92
N SER A 210 18.96 13.28 2.75
CA SER A 210 19.37 14.57 3.31
C SER A 210 19.81 15.55 2.23
N ARG A 211 20.65 15.13 1.28
CA ARG A 211 21.07 15.97 0.14
C ARG A 211 19.92 16.40 -0.75
N ASN A 212 18.86 15.59 -0.79
CA ASN A 212 17.68 15.80 -1.62
C ASN A 212 16.46 16.28 -0.84
N ALA A 213 16.64 16.71 0.40
CA ALA A 213 15.54 17.00 1.31
C ALA A 213 14.59 18.06 0.74
N GLU A 214 15.12 19.16 0.21
CA GLU A 214 14.34 20.20 -0.46
C GLU A 214 13.48 19.65 -1.60
N ARG A 215 14.08 18.87 -2.50
CA ARG A 215 13.38 18.27 -3.65
C ARG A 215 12.27 17.32 -3.20
N ILE A 216 12.52 16.52 -2.17
CA ILE A 216 11.55 15.56 -1.63
C ILE A 216 10.39 16.31 -0.95
N VAL A 217 10.71 17.29 -0.09
CA VAL A 217 9.73 18.09 0.63
C VAL A 217 8.84 18.87 -0.35
N ASN A 218 9.42 19.51 -1.36
CA ASN A 218 8.65 20.21 -2.39
C ASN A 218 7.74 19.26 -3.18
N SER A 219 8.23 18.07 -3.56
CA SER A 219 7.39 17.07 -4.21
C SER A 219 6.25 16.58 -3.31
N PHE A 220 6.50 16.43 -2.00
CA PHE A 220 5.47 16.07 -1.04
C PHE A 220 4.41 17.16 -0.95
N LEU A 221 4.79 18.42 -0.79
CA LEU A 221 3.85 19.54 -0.67
C LEU A 221 2.93 19.62 -1.89
N VAL A 222 3.49 19.59 -3.10
CA VAL A 222 2.67 19.65 -4.33
C VAL A 222 1.68 18.49 -4.42
N LYS A 223 2.15 17.25 -4.22
CA LYS A 223 1.29 16.06 -4.36
C LYS A 223 0.23 15.99 -3.26
N THR A 224 0.62 16.25 -2.01
CA THR A 224 -0.30 16.16 -0.87
C THR A 224 -1.38 17.23 -0.95
N ASN A 225 -1.05 18.47 -1.33
CA ASN A 225 -2.05 19.52 -1.52
C ASN A 225 -3.09 19.14 -2.59
N GLN A 226 -2.62 18.59 -3.72
CA GLN A 226 -3.52 18.09 -4.76
C GLN A 226 -4.42 16.97 -4.23
N SER A 227 -3.87 16.01 -3.51
CA SER A 227 -4.63 14.89 -2.93
C SER A 227 -5.63 15.33 -1.86
N ILE A 228 -5.30 16.32 -1.02
CA ILE A 228 -6.24 16.93 -0.07
C ILE A 228 -7.44 17.51 -0.82
N ALA A 229 -7.20 18.31 -1.86
CA ALA A 229 -8.28 18.90 -2.65
C ALA A 229 -9.19 17.83 -3.30
N VAL A 230 -8.60 16.73 -3.80
CA VAL A 230 -9.38 15.59 -4.31
C VAL A 230 -10.25 14.99 -3.21
N ALA A 231 -9.66 14.73 -2.05
CA ALA A 231 -10.33 14.09 -0.92
C ALA A 231 -11.51 14.92 -0.40
N GLU A 232 -11.34 16.24 -0.27
CA GLU A 232 -12.39 17.15 0.18
C GLU A 232 -13.59 17.17 -0.76
N VAL A 233 -13.33 17.17 -2.07
CA VAL A 233 -14.38 17.03 -3.09
C VAL A 233 -15.12 15.71 -2.90
N MET A 234 -14.40 14.59 -2.76
CA MET A 234 -15.01 13.28 -2.62
C MET A 234 -15.90 13.19 -1.39
N VAL A 235 -15.41 13.65 -0.24
CA VAL A 235 -16.15 13.72 1.02
C VAL A 235 -17.40 14.58 0.87
N LYS A 236 -17.29 15.78 0.28
CA LYS A 236 -18.45 16.66 0.07
C LYS A 236 -19.54 15.97 -0.74
N ASN A 237 -19.18 15.28 -1.82
CA ASN A 237 -20.15 14.58 -2.65
C ASN A 237 -20.76 13.37 -1.95
N ALA A 238 -19.95 12.59 -1.24
CA ALA A 238 -20.42 11.47 -0.45
C ALA A 238 -21.44 11.91 0.61
N LYS A 239 -21.16 13.04 1.28
CA LYS A 239 -22.08 13.68 2.23
C LYS A 239 -23.41 14.08 1.57
N THR A 240 -23.39 14.64 0.36
CA THR A 240 -24.63 14.96 -0.37
C THR A 240 -25.45 13.74 -0.78
N ARG A 241 -24.83 12.56 -0.87
CA ARG A 241 -25.48 11.27 -1.13
C ARG A 241 -25.92 10.56 0.16
N GLY A 242 -25.79 11.21 1.33
CA GLY A 242 -26.14 10.63 2.62
C GLY A 242 -25.18 9.55 3.13
N MET A 243 -23.98 9.46 2.57
CA MET A 243 -22.97 8.50 3.01
C MET A 243 -22.28 8.98 4.29
N ASN A 244 -21.90 8.04 5.16
CA ASN A 244 -21.03 8.35 6.30
C ASN A 244 -19.61 8.67 5.79
N VAL A 245 -19.09 9.83 6.16
CA VAL A 245 -17.79 10.35 5.71
C VAL A 245 -16.85 10.71 6.86
N GLU A 246 -17.22 10.39 8.10
CA GLU A 246 -16.51 10.86 9.31
C GLU A 246 -15.02 10.43 9.31
N GLU A 247 -14.72 9.17 9.03
CA GLU A 247 -13.33 8.68 8.94
C GLU A 247 -12.52 9.39 7.85
N ALA A 248 -13.16 9.69 6.72
CA ALA A 248 -12.50 10.38 5.61
C ALA A 248 -12.23 11.85 5.97
N GLU A 249 -13.18 12.53 6.62
CA GLU A 249 -13.00 13.89 7.16
C GLU A 249 -11.84 13.93 8.18
N GLN A 250 -11.77 12.97 9.11
CA GLN A 250 -10.68 12.88 10.08
C GLN A 250 -9.32 12.62 9.40
N SER A 251 -9.28 11.73 8.41
CA SER A 251 -8.05 11.42 7.66
C SER A 251 -7.53 12.65 6.89
N ILE A 252 -8.41 13.40 6.24
CA ILE A 252 -8.06 14.67 5.56
C ILE A 252 -7.46 15.66 6.55
N GLU A 253 -8.08 15.82 7.73
CA GLU A 253 -7.64 16.78 8.72
C GLU A 253 -6.25 16.43 9.29
N ARG A 254 -6.00 15.14 9.56
CA ARG A 254 -4.65 14.66 9.95
C ARG A 254 -3.60 15.02 8.90
N ILE A 255 -3.91 14.78 7.63
CA ILE A 255 -2.98 15.04 6.52
C ILE A 255 -2.76 16.54 6.30
N LYS A 256 -3.79 17.37 6.45
CA LYS A 256 -3.65 18.84 6.45
C LYS A 256 -2.72 19.33 7.55
N ASN A 257 -2.87 18.80 8.76
CA ASN A 257 -2.00 19.17 9.87
C ASN A 257 -0.54 18.80 9.61
N ILE A 258 -0.28 17.62 9.02
CA ILE A 258 1.06 17.23 8.57
C ILE A 258 1.57 18.17 7.48
N TYR A 259 0.74 18.45 6.47
CA TYR A 259 1.07 19.35 5.37
C TYR A 259 1.48 20.74 5.87
N ILE A 260 0.71 21.35 6.78
CA ILE A 260 0.98 22.68 7.34
C ILE A 260 2.31 22.70 8.11
N LYS A 261 2.59 21.68 8.92
CA LYS A 261 3.86 21.56 9.65
C LYS A 261 5.05 21.48 8.68
N VAL A 262 4.94 20.64 7.64
CA VAL A 262 5.97 20.49 6.62
C VAL A 262 6.15 21.79 5.82
N GLU A 263 5.05 22.46 5.45
CA GLU A 263 5.07 23.71 4.69
C GLU A 263 5.71 24.86 5.49
N SER A 264 5.43 24.96 6.79
CA SER A 264 6.05 25.96 7.67
C SER A 264 7.58 25.77 7.73
N LEU A 265 8.04 24.54 7.97
CA LEU A 265 9.46 24.22 8.00
C LEU A 265 10.13 24.47 6.64
N ALA A 266 9.45 24.12 5.54
CA ALA A 266 9.93 24.40 4.19
C ALA A 266 10.09 25.90 3.91
N LYS A 267 9.15 26.75 4.34
CA LYS A 267 9.22 28.22 4.21
C LYS A 267 10.40 28.82 4.98
N GLU A 268 10.78 28.19 6.09
CA GLU A 268 11.97 28.56 6.88
C GLU A 268 13.28 27.96 6.33
N GLY A 269 13.24 27.21 5.23
CA GLY A 269 14.41 26.52 4.66
C GLY A 269 14.89 25.30 5.47
N LYS A 270 14.12 24.85 6.47
CA LYS A 270 14.41 23.71 7.35
C LYS A 270 14.03 22.39 6.70
N TRP A 271 14.70 22.08 5.58
CA TRP A 271 14.35 20.95 4.72
C TRP A 271 14.53 19.57 5.38
N ILE A 272 15.54 19.43 6.24
CA ILE A 272 15.84 18.15 6.91
C ILE A 272 14.80 17.86 7.99
N GLU A 273 14.40 18.88 8.74
CA GLU A 273 13.35 18.82 9.75
C GLU A 273 12.00 18.54 9.09
N ALA A 274 11.69 19.24 7.99
CA ALA A 274 10.50 18.97 7.17
C ALA A 274 10.46 17.53 6.66
N LEU A 275 11.58 17.01 6.19
CA LEU A 275 11.73 15.60 5.79
C LEU A 275 11.57 14.64 6.98
N GLY A 276 12.00 15.03 8.18
CA GLY A 276 11.77 14.32 9.43
C GLY A 276 10.29 14.12 9.71
N ILE A 277 9.50 15.21 9.64
CA ILE A 277 8.04 15.16 9.82
C ILE A 277 7.38 14.22 8.79
N ILE A 278 7.80 14.27 7.52
CA ILE A 278 7.29 13.36 6.48
C ILE A 278 7.59 11.90 6.84
N ARG A 279 8.79 11.59 7.35
CA ARG A 279 9.19 10.23 7.71
C ARG A 279 8.41 9.69 8.90
N GLU A 280 8.27 10.49 9.94
CA GLU A 280 7.53 10.15 11.16
C GLU A 280 6.05 9.84 10.85
N ASN A 281 5.49 10.53 9.85
CA ASN A 281 4.08 10.37 9.44
C ASN A 281 3.92 9.54 8.16
N SER A 282 4.97 8.85 7.71
CA SER A 282 5.01 8.18 6.40
C SER A 282 3.88 7.18 6.19
N HIS A 283 3.52 6.42 7.22
CA HIS A 283 2.43 5.44 7.12
C HIS A 283 1.08 6.11 6.81
N GLN A 284 0.73 7.15 7.57
CA GLN A 284 -0.53 7.89 7.39
C GLN A 284 -0.60 8.54 6.01
N ILE A 285 0.50 9.15 5.57
CA ILE A 285 0.63 9.74 4.23
C ILE A 285 0.42 8.69 3.14
N GLN A 286 1.05 7.51 3.26
CA GLN A 286 0.89 6.43 2.29
C GLN A 286 -0.54 5.90 2.24
N LYS A 287 -1.18 5.70 3.39
CA LYS A 287 -2.58 5.27 3.47
C LYS A 287 -3.50 6.25 2.75
N PHE A 288 -3.35 7.55 3.04
CA PHE A 288 -4.13 8.61 2.41
C PHE A 288 -3.90 8.69 0.90
N LEU A 289 -2.64 8.78 0.44
CA LEU A 289 -2.32 8.87 -0.98
C LEU A 289 -2.74 7.61 -1.73
N GLY A 290 -2.60 6.43 -1.12
CA GLY A 290 -3.04 5.16 -1.70
C GLY A 290 -4.56 5.08 -1.86
N MET A 291 -5.33 5.59 -0.89
CA MET A 291 -6.79 5.72 -1.02
C MET A 291 -7.14 6.63 -2.21
N ILE A 292 -6.52 7.81 -2.29
CA ILE A 292 -6.78 8.76 -3.38
C ILE A 292 -6.38 8.20 -4.74
N GLU A 293 -5.25 7.48 -4.84
CA GLU A 293 -4.87 6.80 -6.07
C GLU A 293 -5.82 5.69 -6.48
N ARG A 294 -6.34 4.91 -5.52
CA ARG A 294 -7.33 3.87 -5.80
C ARG A 294 -8.59 4.49 -6.38
N VAL A 295 -9.12 5.54 -5.73
CA VAL A 295 -10.29 6.25 -6.26
C VAL A 295 -9.98 6.91 -7.59
N ARG A 296 -8.77 7.45 -7.80
CA ARG A 296 -8.35 8.02 -9.10
C ARG A 296 -8.29 6.96 -10.21
N ARG A 297 -7.88 5.72 -9.88
CA ARG A 297 -7.85 4.58 -10.81
C ARG A 297 -9.24 4.05 -11.11
N GLU A 298 -10.10 3.95 -10.10
CA GLU A 298 -11.52 3.62 -10.27
C GLU A 298 -12.23 4.72 -11.07
N SER A 299 -11.85 5.99 -10.88
CA SER A 299 -12.25 7.10 -11.74
C SER A 299 -11.48 7.17 -13.06
N MET A 300 -10.50 6.31 -13.35
CA MET A 300 -9.89 6.28 -14.69
C MET A 300 -10.84 5.68 -15.74
N ASN A 301 -11.97 5.12 -15.29
CA ASN A 301 -13.19 4.94 -16.07
C ASN A 301 -13.92 6.25 -16.42
N ILE A 302 -13.40 7.44 -16.07
CA ILE A 302 -13.94 8.75 -16.47
C ILE A 302 -14.22 8.81 -17.97
N LYS A 303 -13.40 8.17 -18.83
CA LYS A 303 -13.69 8.17 -20.26
C LYS A 303 -15.01 7.47 -20.58
N GLU A 304 -15.27 6.32 -19.95
CA GLU A 304 -16.52 5.57 -20.04
C GLU A 304 -17.67 6.37 -19.42
N THR A 305 -17.46 6.95 -18.23
CA THR A 305 -18.44 7.84 -17.58
C THR A 305 -18.80 9.06 -18.44
N LEU A 306 -17.82 9.68 -19.12
CA LEU A 306 -18.07 10.80 -20.03
C LEU A 306 -18.86 10.38 -21.27
N GLU A 307 -18.61 9.17 -21.79
CA GLU A 307 -19.38 8.60 -22.90
C GLU A 307 -20.83 8.28 -22.46
N GLU A 308 -21.01 7.67 -21.30
CA GLU A 308 -22.33 7.42 -20.71
C GLU A 308 -23.12 8.72 -20.48
N LEU A 309 -22.49 9.74 -19.91
CA LEU A 309 -23.14 11.04 -19.68
C LEU A 309 -23.55 11.72 -20.99
N ARG A 310 -22.74 11.59 -22.05
CA ARG A 310 -23.10 12.11 -23.38
C ARG A 310 -24.32 11.39 -23.96
N GLU A 311 -24.37 10.08 -23.83
CA GLU A 311 -25.52 9.30 -24.28
C GLU A 311 -26.79 9.62 -23.48
N ARG A 312 -26.68 9.79 -22.16
CA ARG A 312 -27.78 10.26 -21.30
C ARG A 312 -28.30 11.64 -21.74
N ILE A 313 -27.41 12.62 -21.91
CA ILE A 313 -27.76 13.96 -22.42
C ILE A 313 -28.53 13.87 -23.73
N LYS A 314 -28.06 13.05 -24.69
CA LYS A 314 -28.70 12.88 -26.00
C LYS A 314 -30.10 12.27 -25.88
N LYS A 315 -30.24 11.24 -25.04
CA LYS A 315 -31.53 10.60 -24.76
C LYS A 315 -32.50 11.57 -24.12
N ASP A 316 -32.08 12.28 -23.09
CA ASP A 316 -32.92 13.22 -22.34
C ASP A 316 -33.32 14.43 -23.18
N THR A 317 -32.41 14.93 -24.03
CA THR A 317 -32.72 15.98 -25.03
C THR A 317 -33.90 15.55 -25.91
N THR A 318 -33.87 14.30 -26.39
CA THR A 318 -34.90 13.75 -27.26
C THR A 318 -36.23 13.59 -26.50
N ALA A 319 -36.18 13.08 -25.27
CA ALA A 319 -37.36 12.90 -24.43
C ALA A 319 -38.02 14.25 -24.09
N ILE A 320 -37.25 15.25 -23.66
CA ILE A 320 -37.75 16.60 -23.39
C ILE A 320 -38.42 17.19 -24.63
N ALA A 321 -37.81 17.04 -25.82
CA ALA A 321 -38.39 17.55 -27.07
C ALA A 321 -39.75 16.89 -27.38
N ILE A 322 -39.93 15.61 -27.07
CA ILE A 322 -41.21 14.91 -27.21
C ILE A 322 -42.24 15.47 -26.22
N LEU A 323 -41.88 15.64 -24.94
CA LEU A 323 -42.77 16.20 -23.92
C LEU A 323 -43.21 17.63 -24.26
N LYS A 324 -42.29 18.44 -24.81
CA LYS A 324 -42.59 19.79 -25.29
C LYS A 324 -43.61 19.80 -26.43
N LYS A 325 -43.50 18.86 -27.38
CA LYS A 325 -44.49 18.69 -28.46
C LYS A 325 -45.86 18.25 -27.94
N LYS A 326 -45.90 17.52 -26.81
CA LYS A 326 -47.13 17.17 -26.09
C LYS A 326 -47.73 18.34 -25.28
N GLY A 327 -47.11 19.53 -25.31
CA GLY A 327 -47.59 20.71 -24.59
C GLY A 327 -47.19 20.77 -23.12
N ILE A 328 -46.31 19.88 -22.66
CA ILE A 328 -45.82 19.91 -21.27
C ILE A 328 -44.80 21.05 -21.11
N ASN A 329 -44.91 21.80 -20.00
CA ASN A 329 -43.95 22.84 -19.67
C ASN A 329 -42.60 22.23 -19.26
N THR A 330 -41.64 22.28 -20.18
CA THR A 330 -40.31 21.69 -20.04
C THR A 330 -39.22 22.68 -19.63
N ALA A 331 -39.55 23.96 -19.41
CA ALA A 331 -38.57 25.03 -19.27
C ALA A 331 -37.53 24.77 -18.16
N ARG A 332 -37.96 24.20 -17.03
CA ARG A 332 -37.05 23.85 -15.91
C ARG A 332 -36.09 22.71 -16.28
N ALA A 333 -36.62 21.64 -16.88
CA ALA A 333 -35.82 20.49 -17.30
C ALA A 333 -34.84 20.87 -18.42
N GLU A 334 -35.25 21.72 -19.36
CA GLU A 334 -34.36 22.28 -20.39
C GLU A 334 -33.19 23.08 -19.78
N ALA A 335 -33.47 23.88 -18.74
CA ALA A 335 -32.44 24.64 -18.04
C ALA A 335 -31.45 23.74 -17.29
N GLN A 336 -31.94 22.71 -16.60
CA GLN A 336 -31.10 21.72 -15.89
C GLN A 336 -30.24 20.91 -16.86
N LEU A 337 -30.81 20.46 -17.98
CA LEU A 337 -30.08 19.74 -19.02
C LEU A 337 -28.96 20.60 -19.62
N LYS A 338 -29.23 21.89 -19.88
CA LYS A 338 -28.19 22.84 -20.33
C LYS A 338 -27.08 23.03 -19.28
N GLY A 339 -27.46 23.06 -17.99
CA GLY A 339 -26.52 23.06 -16.88
C GLY A 339 -25.60 21.83 -16.91
N ALA A 340 -26.17 20.63 -17.09
CA ALA A 340 -25.40 19.39 -17.17
C ALA A 340 -24.38 19.39 -18.32
N VAL A 341 -24.77 19.89 -19.50
CA VAL A 341 -23.88 20.04 -20.66
C VAL A 341 -22.70 20.98 -20.36
N ASN A 342 -22.96 22.10 -19.68
CA ASN A 342 -21.92 23.04 -19.32
C ASN A 342 -20.93 22.42 -18.32
N GLU A 343 -21.45 21.78 -17.27
CA GLU A 343 -20.63 21.09 -16.27
C GLU A 343 -19.76 20.01 -16.94
N LEU A 344 -20.33 19.18 -17.81
CA LEU A 344 -19.58 18.16 -18.56
C LEU A 344 -18.47 18.76 -19.43
N SER A 345 -18.73 19.92 -20.04
CA SER A 345 -17.73 20.64 -20.86
C SER A 345 -16.57 21.15 -20.01
N VAL A 346 -16.85 21.70 -18.83
CA VAL A 346 -15.80 22.14 -17.90
C VAL A 346 -15.00 20.95 -17.40
N ALA A 347 -15.65 19.82 -17.11
CA ALA A 347 -14.95 18.60 -16.73
C ALA A 347 -13.93 18.16 -17.80
N ILE A 348 -14.32 18.14 -19.07
CA ILE A 348 -13.43 17.80 -20.18
C ILE A 348 -12.24 18.75 -20.28
N ILE A 349 -12.45 20.05 -20.07
CA ILE A 349 -11.37 21.06 -20.07
C ILE A 349 -10.42 20.82 -18.90
N SER A 350 -10.93 20.54 -17.71
CA SER A 350 -10.13 20.23 -16.53
C SER A 350 -9.30 18.96 -16.72
N LEU A 351 -9.86 17.91 -17.33
CA LEU A 351 -9.11 16.70 -17.69
C LEU A 351 -7.98 16.98 -18.68
N LYS A 352 -8.22 17.81 -19.72
CA LYS A 352 -7.17 18.22 -20.67
C LYS A 352 -6.03 18.98 -20.00
N ARG A 353 -6.30 19.66 -18.88
CA ARG A 353 -5.32 20.39 -18.07
C ARG A 353 -4.69 19.51 -16.97
N ASN A 354 -5.01 18.21 -16.94
CA ASN A 354 -4.63 17.28 -15.89
C ASN A 354 -5.12 17.69 -14.48
N ASP A 355 -6.16 18.52 -14.42
CA ASP A 355 -6.86 18.95 -13.21
C ASP A 355 -8.02 17.99 -12.92
N ILE A 356 -7.66 16.80 -12.42
CA ILE A 356 -8.62 15.70 -12.22
C ILE A 356 -9.61 16.03 -11.10
N SER A 357 -9.18 16.72 -10.04
CA SER A 357 -10.04 17.10 -8.92
C SER A 357 -11.22 17.92 -9.42
N ASN A 358 -10.93 18.95 -10.21
CA ASN A 358 -11.94 19.82 -10.75
C ASN A 358 -12.83 19.10 -11.78
N ALA A 359 -12.24 18.21 -12.59
CA ALA A 359 -13.01 17.38 -13.52
C ALA A 359 -14.06 16.52 -12.81
N VAL A 360 -13.68 15.87 -11.70
CA VAL A 360 -14.59 15.01 -10.92
C VAL A 360 -15.76 15.82 -10.35
N VAL A 361 -15.52 17.01 -9.80
CA VAL A 361 -16.58 17.91 -9.31
C VAL A 361 -17.61 18.19 -10.40
N HIS A 362 -17.14 18.56 -11.57
CA HIS A 362 -17.97 18.94 -12.69
C HIS A 362 -18.75 17.74 -13.27
N ILE A 363 -18.14 16.54 -13.31
CA ILE A 363 -18.83 15.29 -13.68
C ILE A 363 -19.99 15.00 -12.73
N GLN A 364 -19.77 15.10 -11.41
CA GLN A 364 -20.80 14.80 -10.41
C GLN A 364 -21.95 15.82 -10.43
N ARG A 365 -21.67 17.10 -10.71
CA ARG A 365 -22.72 18.11 -10.92
C ARG A 365 -23.54 17.82 -12.15
N ALA A 366 -22.91 17.40 -13.25
CA ALA A 366 -23.60 16.98 -14.45
C ALA A 366 -24.51 15.76 -14.18
N GLU A 367 -24.02 14.76 -13.45
CA GLU A 367 -24.82 13.59 -13.02
C GLU A 367 -26.06 13.99 -12.23
N LYS A 368 -25.93 14.89 -11.27
CA LYS A 368 -27.05 15.35 -10.44
C LYS A 368 -28.11 16.06 -11.29
N LEU A 369 -27.69 16.98 -12.15
CA LEU A 369 -28.61 17.71 -13.01
C LEU A 369 -29.33 16.78 -13.99
N LEU A 370 -28.65 15.76 -14.50
CA LEU A 370 -29.27 14.73 -15.35
C LEU A 370 -30.27 13.88 -14.57
N ALA A 371 -29.96 13.49 -13.33
CA ALA A 371 -30.92 12.76 -12.50
C ALA A 371 -32.22 13.55 -12.27
N GLU A 372 -32.12 14.87 -12.00
CA GLU A 372 -33.29 15.75 -11.87
C GLU A 372 -34.11 15.84 -13.18
N VAL A 373 -33.43 15.82 -14.33
CA VAL A 373 -34.07 15.80 -15.65
C VAL A 373 -34.77 14.47 -15.91
N GLU A 374 -34.13 13.34 -15.61
CA GLU A 374 -34.65 11.99 -15.77
C GLU A 374 -35.89 11.76 -14.87
N GLU A 375 -35.87 12.27 -13.64
CA GLU A 375 -37.04 12.26 -12.75
C GLU A 375 -38.20 13.05 -13.34
N PHE A 376 -37.95 14.25 -13.87
CA PHE A 376 -38.97 15.04 -14.54
C PHE A 376 -39.54 14.31 -15.76
N ILE A 377 -38.69 13.74 -16.61
CA ILE A 377 -39.12 12.97 -17.78
C ILE A 377 -40.01 11.81 -17.32
N LYS A 378 -39.57 11.03 -16.33
CA LYS A 378 -40.31 9.88 -15.81
C LYS A 378 -41.68 10.26 -15.25
N ALA A 379 -41.79 11.40 -14.57
CA ALA A 379 -43.05 11.90 -14.02
C ALA A 379 -44.06 12.37 -15.09
N ASN A 380 -43.60 12.63 -16.33
CA ASN A 380 -44.39 13.24 -17.39
C ASN A 380 -44.48 12.40 -18.68
N SER A 381 -43.92 11.19 -18.69
CA SER A 381 -43.82 10.32 -19.86
C SER A 381 -45.11 9.58 -20.20
#